data_AF-A0A920D7X0-F1
#
_entry.id   AF-A0A920D7X0-F1
#
_cell.length_a   1.000
_cell.length_b   1.000
_cell.length_c   1.000
_cell.angle_alpha   90.00
_cell.angle_beta   90.00
_cell.angle_gamma   90.00
#
_symmetry.space_group_name_H-M   'P 1'
#
loop_
_entity.id
_entity.type
_entity.pdbx_description
1 polymer ?
#
loop_
_entity_poly.entity_id
_entity_poly.type
_entity_poly.pdbx_seq_one_letter_code
_entity_poly.pdbx_strand_id
1 'polypeptide(L)'
;MRTDIYNWMSLTIPEINDIFSKIPIQWCIAGGWALDLHLGKQTREHSDVDIAITREQQLLAYRYLSQDWVLYKAEKGKLTLWQDQEYLHTTNDIWVSRSKDTPFVFQMMLLNTEGTSWIYNRNHLITRPVDELFLKTKEEIPYMRPEIQLLYKGGASQVREKDYLDFQTVLPFLSPKEMAWLKSSLNLQFPEGHDWITCL
;
A
#
# COMPACT_ATOMS: atom_id res chain seq x y z
N MET A 1 -20.35 -14.90 -5.90
CA MET A 1 -19.12 -14.11 -6.12
C MET A 1 -19.52 -12.66 -5.89
N ARG A 2 -18.82 -11.90 -5.04
CA ARG A 2 -19.14 -10.48 -4.85
C ARG A 2 -18.83 -9.70 -6.14
N THR A 3 -19.69 -8.75 -6.50
CA THR A 3 -19.59 -7.95 -7.73
C THR A 3 -19.67 -6.44 -7.47
N ASP A 4 -19.93 -6.06 -6.23
CA ASP A 4 -20.05 -4.70 -5.70
C ASP A 4 -18.67 -4.07 -5.43
N ILE A 5 -17.81 -4.01 -6.45
CA ILE A 5 -16.41 -3.58 -6.31
C ILE A 5 -16.22 -2.13 -5.84
N TYR A 6 -17.28 -1.32 -5.87
CA TYR A 6 -17.31 0.09 -5.43
C TYR A 6 -17.95 0.28 -4.05
N ASN A 7 -18.38 -0.79 -3.39
CA ASN A 7 -19.07 -0.73 -2.10
C ASN A 7 -18.05 -0.62 -0.95
N TRP A 8 -17.59 0.59 -0.66
CA TRP A 8 -16.60 0.90 0.37
C TRP A 8 -17.18 1.78 1.48
N MET A 9 -16.82 1.45 2.72
CA MET A 9 -17.05 2.28 3.89
C MET A 9 -15.85 2.08 4.82
N SER A 10 -14.79 2.83 4.54
CA SER A 10 -13.49 2.59 5.14
C SER A 10 -13.46 2.84 6.64
N LEU A 11 -12.65 2.03 7.33
CA LEU A 11 -12.26 2.36 8.71
C LEU A 11 -11.36 3.60 8.72
N THR A 12 -11.29 4.23 9.88
CA THR A 12 -10.36 5.32 10.16
C THR A 12 -8.96 4.77 10.44
N ILE A 13 -7.94 5.63 10.31
CA ILE A 13 -6.54 5.24 10.62
C ILE A 13 -6.36 4.76 12.08
N PRO A 14 -6.99 5.37 13.10
CA PRO A 14 -6.94 4.84 14.46
C PRO A 14 -7.55 3.43 14.59
N GLU A 15 -8.71 3.17 13.96
CA GLU A 15 -9.33 1.84 13.98
C GLU A 15 -8.45 0.77 13.32
N ILE A 16 -7.77 1.13 12.23
CA ILE A 16 -6.78 0.26 11.59
C ILE A 16 -5.60 -0.02 12.55
N ASN A 17 -5.08 1.01 13.20
CA ASN A 17 -4.00 0.84 14.17
C ASN A 17 -4.41 -0.08 15.33
N ASP A 18 -5.65 0.05 15.83
CA ASP A 18 -6.19 -0.83 16.87
C ASP A 18 -6.32 -2.29 16.45
N ILE A 19 -6.49 -2.56 15.14
CA ILE A 19 -6.52 -3.91 14.59
C ILE A 19 -5.09 -4.45 14.45
N PHE A 20 -4.25 -3.74 13.69
CA PHE A 20 -2.96 -4.27 13.28
C PHE A 20 -1.87 -4.22 14.37
N SER A 21 -1.99 -3.34 15.37
CA SER A 21 -1.08 -3.33 16.54
C SER A 21 -1.13 -4.61 17.38
N LYS A 22 -2.21 -5.40 17.26
CA LYS A 22 -2.39 -6.69 17.95
C LYS A 22 -1.82 -7.87 17.17
N ILE A 23 -1.43 -7.67 15.92
CA ILE A 23 -0.94 -8.73 15.03
C ILE A 23 0.60 -8.66 15.04
N PRO A 24 1.31 -9.76 15.35
CA PRO A 24 2.78 -9.75 15.45
C PRO A 24 3.44 -9.81 14.06
N ILE A 25 3.15 -8.84 13.21
CA ILE A 25 3.65 -8.69 11.83
C ILE A 25 4.17 -7.27 11.61
N GLN A 26 4.96 -7.09 10.55
CA GLN A 26 5.31 -5.76 10.06
C GLN A 26 4.23 -5.29 9.09
N TRP A 27 3.67 -4.13 9.40
CA TRP A 27 2.60 -3.52 8.60
C TRP A 27 2.81 -2.02 8.52
N CYS A 28 2.16 -1.38 7.56
CA CYS A 28 2.08 0.07 7.49
C CYS A 28 0.81 0.53 6.75
N ILE A 29 0.39 1.76 7.00
CA ILE A 29 -0.54 2.48 6.14
C ILE A 29 0.17 2.79 4.81
N ALA A 30 -0.52 2.54 3.70
CA ALA A 30 -0.07 2.83 2.36
C ALA A 30 -1.08 3.77 1.64
N GLY A 31 -0.93 3.94 0.33
CA GLY A 31 -1.84 4.71 -0.49
C GLY A 31 -1.80 6.22 -0.21
N GLY A 32 -2.91 6.89 -0.44
CA GLY A 32 -3.01 8.35 -0.20
C GLY A 32 -2.87 8.71 1.29
N TRP A 33 -3.36 7.85 2.18
CA TRP A 33 -3.24 8.06 3.62
C TRP A 33 -1.79 8.07 4.11
N ALA A 34 -0.89 7.27 3.52
CA ALA A 34 0.53 7.33 3.88
C ALA A 34 1.16 8.70 3.60
N LEU A 35 0.78 9.34 2.50
CA LEU A 35 1.23 10.68 2.14
C LEU A 35 0.67 11.74 3.10
N ASP A 36 -0.61 11.63 3.47
CA ASP A 36 -1.24 12.54 4.42
C ASP A 36 -0.66 12.40 5.84
N LEU A 37 -0.33 11.16 6.26
CA LEU A 37 0.37 10.90 7.52
C LEU A 37 1.79 11.49 7.52
N HIS A 38 2.49 11.41 6.38
CA HIS A 38 3.79 12.04 6.22
C HIS A 38 3.72 13.58 6.36
N LEU A 39 2.69 14.19 5.78
CA LEU A 39 2.45 15.64 5.83
C LEU A 39 1.83 16.10 7.17
N GLY A 40 1.35 15.18 7.99
CA GLY A 40 0.67 15.47 9.25
C GLY A 40 -0.71 16.11 9.08
N LYS A 41 -1.31 16.04 7.89
CA LYS A 41 -2.65 16.57 7.60
C LYS A 41 -3.28 15.83 6.43
N GLN A 42 -4.61 15.74 6.45
CA GLN A 42 -5.36 15.22 5.30
C GLN A 42 -5.37 16.25 4.16
N THR A 43 -5.00 15.83 2.95
CA THR A 43 -4.89 16.74 1.79
C THR A 43 -6.05 16.62 0.81
N ARG A 44 -6.77 15.48 0.83
CA ARG A 44 -7.99 15.23 0.06
C ARG A 44 -8.82 14.12 0.70
N GLU A 45 -10.03 13.91 0.20
CA GLU A 45 -10.82 12.73 0.56
C GLU A 45 -10.17 11.45 -0.01
N HIS A 46 -10.23 10.37 0.77
CA HIS A 46 -9.79 9.04 0.37
C HIS A 46 -10.98 8.08 0.40
N SER A 47 -11.15 7.33 -0.68
CA SER A 47 -12.24 6.35 -0.85
C SER A 47 -11.99 5.03 -0.14
N ASP A 48 -10.73 4.78 0.22
CA ASP A 48 -10.19 3.52 0.73
C ASP A 48 -9.10 3.79 1.79
N VAL A 49 -8.76 2.74 2.52
CA VAL A 49 -7.54 2.67 3.33
C VAL A 49 -6.75 1.47 2.87
N ASP A 50 -5.49 1.72 2.49
CA ASP A 50 -4.55 0.70 2.06
C ASP A 50 -3.57 0.36 3.19
N ILE A 51 -3.38 -0.93 3.43
CA ILE A 51 -2.39 -1.49 4.36
C ILE A 51 -1.40 -2.28 3.54
N ALA A 52 -0.11 -2.21 3.87
CA ALA A 52 0.90 -3.08 3.27
C ALA A 52 1.54 -3.97 4.34
N ILE A 53 1.72 -5.25 4.02
CA ILE A 53 2.45 -6.24 4.81
C ILE A 53 3.41 -7.00 3.91
N THR A 54 4.43 -7.68 4.45
CA THR A 54 5.25 -8.56 3.62
C THR A 54 4.50 -9.87 3.30
N ARG A 55 4.73 -10.42 2.10
CA ARG A 55 4.05 -11.63 1.64
C ARG A 55 4.32 -12.84 2.54
N GLU A 56 5.49 -12.91 3.15
CA GLU A 56 5.90 -14.00 4.04
C GLU A 56 5.05 -14.03 5.32
N GLN A 57 4.50 -12.89 5.72
CA GLN A 57 3.66 -12.74 6.92
C GLN A 57 2.17 -12.98 6.63
N GLN A 58 1.79 -13.26 5.39
CA GLN A 58 0.39 -13.33 4.96
C GLN A 58 -0.45 -14.36 5.72
N LEU A 59 0.09 -15.54 6.04
CA LEU A 59 -0.67 -16.59 6.74
C LEU A 59 -0.94 -16.20 8.20
N LEU A 60 0.00 -15.48 8.81
CA LEU A 60 -0.19 -14.95 10.17
C LEU A 60 -1.24 -13.83 10.16
N ALA A 61 -1.17 -12.92 9.19
CA ALA A 61 -2.20 -11.89 8.99
C ALA A 61 -3.58 -12.52 8.78
N TYR A 62 -3.68 -13.55 7.92
CA TYR A 62 -4.92 -14.28 7.67
C TYR A 62 -5.50 -14.86 8.97
N ARG A 63 -4.69 -15.59 9.76
CA ARG A 63 -5.13 -16.22 11.00
C ARG A 63 -5.71 -15.24 12.03
N TYR A 64 -5.15 -14.03 12.10
CA TYR A 64 -5.67 -13.00 13.02
C TYR A 64 -6.93 -12.33 12.45
N LEU A 65 -6.91 -11.96 11.18
CA LEU A 65 -8.02 -11.23 10.55
C LEU A 65 -9.25 -12.12 10.31
N SER A 66 -9.10 -13.40 10.00
CA SER A 66 -10.22 -14.29 9.67
C SER A 66 -11.16 -14.60 10.85
N GLN A 67 -10.80 -14.18 12.07
CA GLN A 67 -11.64 -14.31 13.26
C GLN A 67 -12.84 -13.35 13.22
N ASP A 68 -12.63 -12.13 12.74
CA ASP A 68 -13.62 -11.05 12.76
C ASP A 68 -13.97 -10.53 11.34
N TRP A 69 -13.21 -10.93 10.32
CA TRP A 69 -13.29 -10.37 8.97
C TRP A 69 -13.40 -11.45 7.90
N VAL A 70 -13.98 -11.06 6.76
CA VAL A 70 -14.01 -11.85 5.53
C VAL A 70 -13.02 -11.26 4.53
N LEU A 71 -12.07 -12.09 4.08
CA LEU A 71 -10.97 -11.68 3.22
C LEU A 71 -11.19 -12.18 1.78
N TYR A 72 -11.05 -11.28 0.82
CA TYR A 72 -11.25 -11.55 -0.59
C TYR A 72 -9.97 -11.29 -1.37
N LYS A 73 -9.50 -12.27 -2.13
CA LYS A 73 -8.48 -12.10 -3.16
C LYS A 73 -9.09 -11.27 -4.30
N ALA A 74 -8.52 -10.10 -4.55
CA ALA A 74 -8.91 -9.22 -5.64
C ALA A 74 -7.93 -9.40 -6.80
N GLU A 75 -8.32 -10.16 -7.82
CA GLU A 75 -7.48 -10.45 -8.98
C GLU A 75 -8.26 -10.33 -10.28
N LYS A 76 -7.71 -9.59 -11.25
CA LYS A 76 -8.26 -9.50 -12.62
C LYS A 76 -9.76 -9.17 -12.64
N GLY A 77 -10.18 -8.25 -11.75
CA GLY A 77 -11.57 -7.82 -11.60
C GLY A 77 -12.50 -8.83 -10.93
N LYS A 78 -11.97 -9.90 -10.32
CA LYS A 78 -12.74 -10.91 -9.60
C LYS A 78 -12.41 -10.91 -8.12
N LEU A 79 -13.44 -11.16 -7.30
CA LEU A 79 -13.34 -11.28 -5.86
C LEU A 79 -13.66 -12.71 -5.44
N THR A 80 -12.66 -13.41 -4.92
CA THR A 80 -12.81 -14.79 -4.42
C THR A 80 -12.36 -14.87 -2.97
N LEU A 81 -13.01 -15.71 -2.17
CA LEU A 81 -12.65 -15.86 -0.76
C LEU A 81 -11.23 -16.41 -0.63
N TRP A 82 -10.42 -15.79 0.22
CA TRP A 82 -9.15 -16.34 0.65
C TRP A 82 -9.40 -17.47 1.65
N GLN A 83 -8.94 -18.68 1.34
CA GLN A 83 -9.17 -19.86 2.16
C GLN A 83 -8.13 -20.04 3.26
N ASP A 84 -8.50 -20.74 4.32
CA ASP A 84 -7.58 -21.09 5.39
C ASP A 84 -6.42 -21.92 4.84
N GLN A 85 -5.21 -21.63 5.33
CA GLN A 85 -3.94 -22.20 4.89
C GLN A 85 -3.57 -21.99 3.41
N GLU A 86 -4.35 -21.23 2.64
CA GLU A 86 -4.01 -20.91 1.26
C GLU A 86 -2.88 -19.88 1.22
N TYR A 87 -1.74 -20.24 0.61
CA TYR A 87 -0.63 -19.31 0.40
C TYR A 87 -0.79 -18.58 -0.94
N LEU A 88 -0.83 -17.24 -0.89
CA LEU A 88 -0.96 -16.40 -2.09
C LEU A 88 0.41 -16.10 -2.66
N HIS A 89 0.73 -16.73 -3.80
CA HIS A 89 1.99 -16.53 -4.51
C HIS A 89 1.99 -15.26 -5.37
N THR A 90 0.86 -14.95 -6.00
CA THR A 90 0.76 -13.89 -7.01
C THR A 90 -0.28 -12.82 -6.68
N THR A 91 -1.25 -13.12 -5.82
CA THR A 91 -2.26 -12.15 -5.39
C THR A 91 -1.59 -11.04 -4.60
N ASN A 92 -1.76 -9.80 -5.01
CA ASN A 92 -1.23 -8.65 -4.29
C ASN A 92 -2.28 -8.03 -3.38
N ASP A 93 -3.53 -7.98 -3.84
CA ASP A 93 -4.58 -7.17 -3.21
C ASP A 93 -5.63 -8.06 -2.54
N ILE A 94 -5.82 -7.84 -1.24
CA ILE A 94 -6.80 -8.53 -0.41
C ILE A 94 -7.78 -7.47 0.09
N TRP A 95 -9.05 -7.62 -0.28
CA TRP A 95 -10.11 -6.72 0.15
C TRP A 95 -10.82 -7.30 1.35
N VAL A 96 -11.04 -6.49 2.39
CA VAL A 96 -11.53 -6.96 3.68
C VAL A 96 -12.88 -6.32 4.01
N SER A 97 -13.79 -7.10 4.57
CA SER A 97 -15.13 -6.66 5.02
C SER A 97 -15.52 -7.35 6.32
N ARG A 98 -16.45 -6.76 7.09
CA ARG A 98 -16.98 -7.38 8.33
C ARG A 98 -17.73 -8.69 8.08
N SER A 99 -18.45 -8.77 6.97
CA SER A 99 -19.23 -9.94 6.56
C SER A 99 -19.39 -9.98 5.04
N LYS A 100 -20.03 -11.04 4.53
CA LYS A 100 -20.23 -11.23 3.07
C LYS A 100 -21.12 -10.17 2.42
N ASP A 101 -21.97 -9.51 3.20
CA ASP A 101 -23.00 -8.57 2.73
C ASP A 101 -22.74 -7.12 3.16
N THR A 102 -21.57 -6.84 3.73
CA THR A 102 -21.18 -5.50 4.18
C THR A 102 -20.13 -4.86 3.26
N PRO A 103 -20.05 -3.52 3.23
CA PRO A 103 -19.01 -2.81 2.47
C PRO A 103 -17.60 -3.28 2.81
N PHE A 104 -16.68 -3.09 1.86
CA PHE A 104 -15.25 -3.20 2.10
C PHE A 104 -14.79 -2.07 3.02
N VAL A 105 -13.88 -2.41 3.93
CA VAL A 105 -13.44 -1.53 5.01
C VAL A 105 -11.98 -1.12 4.91
N PHE A 106 -11.13 -1.96 4.31
CA PHE A 106 -9.75 -1.66 3.95
C PHE A 106 -9.23 -2.68 2.93
N GLN A 107 -8.15 -2.31 2.25
CA GLN A 107 -7.36 -3.19 1.40
C GLN A 107 -6.05 -3.52 2.11
N MET A 108 -5.63 -4.79 2.01
CA MET A 108 -4.32 -5.25 2.45
C MET A 108 -3.52 -5.71 1.22
N MET A 109 -2.37 -5.09 1.01
CA MET A 109 -1.44 -5.34 -0.09
C MET A 109 -0.27 -6.21 0.40
N LEU A 110 0.09 -7.22 -0.38
CA LEU A 110 1.23 -8.09 -0.13
C LEU A 110 2.47 -7.58 -0.89
N LEU A 111 3.45 -7.12 -0.13
CA LEU A 111 4.75 -6.71 -0.63
C LEU A 111 5.63 -7.94 -0.90
N ASN A 112 6.23 -8.00 -2.09
CA ASN A 112 7.18 -9.05 -2.42
C ASN A 112 8.53 -8.78 -1.75
N THR A 113 9.17 -9.81 -1.24
CA THR A 113 10.52 -9.72 -0.70
C THR A 113 11.40 -10.88 -1.17
N GLU A 114 12.71 -10.64 -1.14
CA GLU A 114 13.75 -11.66 -1.24
C GLU A 114 14.72 -11.47 -0.08
N GLY A 115 14.71 -12.41 0.87
CA GLY A 115 15.42 -12.27 2.14
C GLY A 115 14.91 -11.09 2.94
N THR A 116 15.75 -10.07 3.14
CA THR A 116 15.41 -8.85 3.89
C THR A 116 15.12 -7.65 2.98
N SER A 117 15.06 -7.87 1.66
CA SER A 117 14.86 -6.80 0.67
C SER A 117 13.47 -6.89 0.05
N TRP A 118 12.75 -5.78 0.05
CA TRP A 118 11.56 -5.60 -0.76
C TRP A 118 11.90 -5.48 -2.24
N ILE A 119 11.02 -6.04 -3.07
CA ILE A 119 11.09 -6.01 -4.52
C ILE A 119 9.87 -5.27 -5.05
N TYR A 120 10.10 -4.25 -5.86
CA TYR A 120 9.03 -3.53 -6.53
C TYR A 120 8.40 -4.37 -7.64
N ASN A 121 7.09 -4.66 -7.51
CA ASN A 121 6.38 -5.61 -8.37
C ASN A 121 6.41 -5.29 -9.88
N ARG A 122 6.68 -4.04 -10.29
CA ARG A 122 6.68 -3.65 -11.71
C ARG A 122 8.08 -3.69 -12.34
N ASN A 123 9.13 -3.62 -11.53
CA ASN A 123 10.51 -3.77 -11.97
C ASN A 123 11.37 -4.27 -10.81
N HIS A 124 11.82 -5.52 -10.91
CA HIS A 124 12.55 -6.21 -9.85
C HIS A 124 13.99 -5.70 -9.65
N LEU A 125 14.49 -4.80 -10.50
CA LEU A 125 15.76 -4.10 -10.28
C LEU A 125 15.64 -3.02 -9.20
N ILE A 126 14.40 -2.59 -8.88
CA ILE A 126 14.15 -1.60 -7.84
C ILE A 126 13.86 -2.34 -6.55
N THR A 127 14.82 -2.27 -5.62
CA THR A 127 14.75 -2.95 -4.33
C THR A 127 15.13 -2.01 -3.20
N ARG A 128 14.73 -2.36 -1.99
CA ARG A 128 15.10 -1.65 -0.76
C ARG A 128 15.01 -2.56 0.47
N PRO A 129 15.86 -2.41 1.49
CA PRO A 129 15.68 -3.14 2.76
C PRO A 129 14.29 -2.92 3.35
N VAL A 130 13.68 -3.98 3.90
CA VAL A 130 12.32 -3.93 4.46
C VAL A 130 12.23 -2.94 5.64
N ASP A 131 13.27 -2.87 6.47
CA ASP A 131 13.38 -1.93 7.60
C ASP A 131 13.50 -0.46 7.18
N GLU A 132 13.76 -0.21 5.90
CA GLU A 132 13.76 1.13 5.31
C GLU A 132 12.45 1.49 4.60
N LEU A 133 11.43 0.62 4.54
CA LEU A 133 10.21 0.94 3.80
C LEU A 133 9.28 1.90 4.54
N PHE A 134 9.34 1.89 5.86
CA PHE A 134 8.32 2.52 6.71
C PHE A 134 8.90 3.66 7.53
N LEU A 135 8.07 4.66 7.77
CA LEU A 135 8.23 5.67 8.80
C LEU A 135 7.13 5.48 9.85
N LYS A 136 7.20 6.23 10.94
CA LYS A 136 6.16 6.24 11.97
C LYS A 136 5.71 7.66 12.28
N THR A 137 4.42 7.82 12.62
CA THR A 137 3.92 9.06 13.21
C THR A 137 4.39 9.20 14.66
N LYS A 138 4.04 10.32 15.32
CA LYS A 138 4.31 10.51 16.76
C LYS A 138 3.53 9.53 17.64
N GLU A 139 2.40 9.05 17.13
CA GLU A 139 1.52 8.05 17.74
C GLU A 139 1.95 6.61 17.40
N GLU A 140 3.18 6.43 16.87
CA GLU A 140 3.77 5.15 16.50
C GLU A 140 3.03 4.38 15.39
N ILE A 141 2.17 5.07 14.62
CA ILE A 141 1.45 4.47 13.49
C ILE A 141 2.42 4.34 12.31
N PRO A 142 2.72 3.11 11.83
CA PRO A 142 3.62 2.91 10.71
C PRO A 142 2.96 3.33 9.39
N TYR A 143 3.70 4.02 8.52
CA TYR A 143 3.25 4.40 7.17
C TYR A 143 4.39 4.25 6.15
N MET A 144 4.02 3.97 4.89
CA MET A 144 4.94 3.82 3.77
C MET A 144 5.70 5.13 3.52
N ARG A 145 7.01 5.04 3.30
CA ARG A 145 7.83 6.20 2.91
C ARG A 145 7.26 6.93 1.69
N PRO A 146 7.26 8.28 1.69
CA PRO A 146 6.60 9.05 0.66
C PRO A 146 7.17 8.79 -0.74
N GLU A 147 8.49 8.66 -0.89
CA GLU A 147 9.13 8.36 -2.18
C GLU A 147 8.78 6.98 -2.73
N ILE A 148 8.58 5.98 -1.85
CA ILE A 148 8.14 4.63 -2.26
C ILE A 148 6.66 4.67 -2.67
N GLN A 149 5.83 5.38 -1.90
CA GLN A 149 4.42 5.55 -2.23
C GLN A 149 4.22 6.31 -3.54
N LEU A 150 5.06 7.32 -3.81
CA LEU A 150 5.09 8.03 -5.08
C LEU A 150 5.60 7.14 -6.22
N LEU A 151 6.59 6.28 -6.00
CA LEU A 151 6.99 5.27 -7.00
C LEU A 151 5.82 4.35 -7.36
N TYR A 152 5.00 3.89 -6.41
CA TYR A 152 3.82 3.08 -6.72
C TYR A 152 2.78 3.82 -7.59
N LYS A 153 2.72 5.15 -7.48
CA LYS A 153 1.80 6.02 -8.23
C LYS A 153 2.36 6.39 -9.61
N GLY A 154 3.55 6.97 -9.66
CA GLY A 154 4.22 7.37 -10.90
C GLY A 154 4.69 6.18 -11.72
N GLY A 155 5.13 5.11 -11.07
CA GLY A 155 5.60 3.89 -11.72
C GLY A 155 4.50 3.04 -12.37
N ALA A 156 3.24 3.47 -12.36
CA ALA A 156 2.14 2.77 -13.02
C ALA A 156 2.14 3.02 -14.54
N SER A 157 1.52 2.13 -15.33
CA SER A 157 1.39 2.33 -16.78
C SER A 157 0.58 3.56 -17.16
N GLN A 158 -0.27 4.04 -16.25
CA GLN A 158 -1.02 5.28 -16.38
C GLN A 158 -1.05 5.98 -15.02
N VAL A 159 -0.52 7.20 -14.98
CA VAL A 159 -0.60 8.09 -13.82
C VAL A 159 -1.96 8.80 -13.84
N ARG A 160 -2.75 8.66 -12.78
CA ARG A 160 -4.08 9.30 -12.68
C ARG A 160 -3.94 10.76 -12.23
N GLU A 161 -4.96 11.58 -12.48
CA GLU A 161 -4.97 12.99 -12.04
C GLU A 161 -4.70 13.13 -10.53
N LYS A 162 -5.36 12.31 -9.69
CA LYS A 162 -5.11 12.31 -8.24
C LYS A 162 -3.67 11.92 -7.87
N ASP A 163 -3.01 11.10 -8.68
CA ASP A 163 -1.62 10.70 -8.43
C ASP A 163 -0.65 11.85 -8.77
N TYR A 164 -0.96 12.67 -9.78
CA TYR A 164 -0.24 13.91 -10.06
C TYR A 164 -0.41 14.93 -8.93
N LEU A 165 -1.64 15.11 -8.44
CA LEU A 165 -1.92 16.02 -7.31
C LEU A 165 -1.20 15.57 -6.05
N ASP A 166 -1.21 14.27 -5.74
CA ASP A 166 -0.48 13.69 -4.63
C ASP A 166 1.04 13.96 -4.77
N PHE A 167 1.61 13.77 -5.97
CA PHE A 167 3.01 14.08 -6.26
C PHE A 167 3.36 15.56 -6.03
N GLN A 168 2.60 16.48 -6.62
CA GLN A 168 2.83 17.92 -6.48
C GLN A 168 2.72 18.39 -5.03
N THR A 169 1.81 17.80 -4.26
CA THR A 169 1.58 18.15 -2.85
C THR A 169 2.71 17.69 -1.95
N VAL A 170 3.27 16.50 -2.21
CA VAL A 170 4.32 15.89 -1.39
C VAL A 170 5.72 16.36 -1.78
N LEU A 171 5.95 16.70 -3.06
CA LEU A 171 7.27 17.06 -3.59
C LEU A 171 8.05 18.09 -2.74
N PRO A 172 7.46 19.20 -2.25
CA PRO A 172 8.19 20.18 -1.44
C PRO A 172 8.66 19.66 -0.07
N PHE A 173 8.16 18.51 0.37
CA PHE A 173 8.46 17.89 1.66
C PHE A 173 9.45 16.72 1.54
N LEU A 174 9.79 16.30 0.32
CA LEU A 174 10.82 15.29 0.11
C LEU A 174 12.20 15.88 0.34
N SER A 175 13.05 15.14 1.05
CA SER A 175 14.46 15.46 1.16
C SER A 175 15.19 15.24 -0.19
N PRO A 176 16.37 15.85 -0.39
CA PRO A 176 17.18 15.60 -1.59
C PRO A 176 17.49 14.12 -1.84
N LYS A 177 17.64 13.32 -0.78
CA LYS A 177 17.89 11.87 -0.90
C LYS A 177 16.66 11.12 -1.38
N GLU A 178 15.49 11.47 -0.87
CA GLU A 178 14.22 10.85 -1.25
C GLU A 178 13.84 11.21 -2.70
N MET A 179 14.05 12.47 -3.09
CA MET A 179 13.88 12.90 -4.49
C MET A 179 14.84 12.17 -5.43
N ALA A 180 16.13 12.08 -5.07
CA ALA A 180 17.12 11.36 -5.87
C ALA A 180 16.78 9.88 -6.01
N TRP A 181 16.33 9.23 -4.92
CA TRP A 181 15.90 7.84 -4.96
C TRP A 181 14.70 7.64 -5.89
N LEU A 182 13.64 8.47 -5.75
CA LEU A 182 12.47 8.40 -6.61
C LEU A 182 12.82 8.61 -8.08
N LYS A 183 13.69 9.58 -8.38
CA LYS A 183 14.19 9.86 -9.73
C LYS A 183 14.92 8.66 -10.31
N SER A 184 15.84 8.05 -9.56
CA SER A 184 16.57 6.86 -10.00
C SER A 184 15.62 5.68 -10.24
N SER A 185 14.67 5.44 -9.35
CA SER A 185 13.67 4.38 -9.50
C SER A 185 12.75 4.59 -10.72
N LEU A 186 12.28 5.82 -10.97
CA LEU A 186 11.47 6.12 -12.15
C LEU A 186 12.26 5.97 -13.45
N ASN A 187 13.55 6.36 -13.48
CA ASN A 187 14.43 6.11 -14.64
C ASN A 187 14.62 4.60 -14.90
N LEU A 188 14.75 3.78 -13.85
CA LEU A 188 14.82 2.33 -14.00
C LEU A 188 13.50 1.74 -14.52
N GLN A 189 12.36 2.24 -14.04
CA GLN A 189 11.03 1.80 -14.49
C GLN A 189 10.73 2.23 -15.93
N PHE A 190 11.11 3.44 -16.31
CA PHE A 190 10.84 4.04 -17.62
C PHE A 190 12.12 4.64 -18.22
N PRO A 191 12.98 3.82 -18.84
CA PRO A 191 14.24 4.30 -19.43
C PRO A 191 14.07 5.36 -20.53
N GLU A 192 12.92 5.36 -21.20
CA GLU A 192 12.56 6.33 -22.26
C GLU A 192 12.08 7.68 -21.69
N GLY A 193 11.92 7.80 -20.37
CA GLY A 193 11.51 9.02 -19.69
C GLY A 193 10.17 8.91 -18.95
N HIS A 194 9.97 9.84 -18.02
CA HIS A 194 8.77 9.94 -17.18
C HIS A 194 8.54 11.42 -16.79
N ASP A 195 7.30 11.89 -16.85
CA ASP A 195 6.96 13.31 -16.71
C ASP A 195 7.47 13.93 -15.39
N TRP A 196 7.42 13.16 -14.30
CA TRP A 196 7.87 13.63 -12.97
C TRP A 196 9.39 13.85 -12.87
N ILE A 197 10.20 13.24 -13.75
CA ILE A 197 11.67 13.33 -13.67
C ILE A 197 12.17 14.77 -13.81
N THR A 198 11.47 15.59 -14.58
CA THR A 198 11.84 17.01 -14.78
C THR A 198 11.61 17.87 -13.54
N CYS A 199 10.76 17.41 -12.61
CA CYS A 199 10.46 18.08 -11.35
C CYS A 199 11.26 17.55 -10.15
N LEU A 200 12.00 16.44 -10.33
CA LEU A 200 12.83 15.76 -9.31
C LEU A 200 14.32 16.04 -9.53
#